data_AF-A0A1D8UVY1-F1
#
_entry.id   AF-A0A1D8UVY1-F1
#
_cell.length_a   1.000
_cell.length_b   1.000
_cell.length_c   1.000
_cell.angle_alpha   90.00
_cell.angle_beta   90.00
_cell.angle_gamma   90.00
#
_symmetry.space_group_name_H-M   'P 1'
#
loop_
_entity.id
_entity.type
_entity.pdbx_description
1 polymer ?
#
loop_
_entity_poly.entity_id
_entity_poly.type
_entity_poly.pdbx_seq_one_letter_code
_entity_poly.pdbx_strand_id
1 'polypeptide(L)'
;MMEGVVHLPRWPAGRICLVDITPTAWEVPYHGASITLCCREGFFEDGAGMTWLTEVTCRLGQLEESLDENGRPHLTISDRLFRSLMPVGRPMPLVLAGYHMSFLRRLMGGPHDRPPFNLCLYRGLRQLCPWVADFGLQLSAIELVPENIPLMTRSGPQARFASAETLLDVLLARLPVNRLVALSTAAVPPPPEEEPLSGMSGWCNMTPDRVFVADQEKET
;
A
#
# COMPACT_ATOMS: atom_id res chain seq x y z
N MET A 1 -9.09 -1.67 -25.59
CA MET A 1 -10.41 -1.23 -25.09
C MET A 1 -10.13 -0.31 -23.91
N MET A 2 -10.61 0.93 -23.92
CA MET A 2 -10.53 1.77 -22.71
C MET A 2 -11.45 1.13 -21.67
N GLU A 3 -10.88 0.57 -20.61
CA GLU A 3 -11.67 0.21 -19.43
C GLU A 3 -12.43 1.47 -18.99
N GLY A 4 -13.75 1.35 -18.90
CA GLY A 4 -14.60 2.47 -18.48
C GLY A 4 -14.20 2.96 -17.09
N VAL A 5 -14.27 4.27 -16.88
CA VAL A 5 -14.10 4.90 -15.58
C VAL A 5 -15.08 4.27 -14.58
N VAL A 6 -14.58 3.76 -13.45
CA VAL A 6 -15.42 3.14 -12.42
C VAL A 6 -15.74 4.16 -11.34
N HIS A 7 -17.03 4.38 -11.09
CA HIS A 7 -17.50 5.24 -10.01
C HIS A 7 -17.45 4.52 -8.65
N LEU A 8 -16.77 5.12 -7.68
CA LEU A 8 -16.71 4.64 -6.31
C LEU A 8 -17.78 5.34 -5.47
N PRO A 9 -18.75 4.60 -4.91
CA PRO A 9 -19.74 5.20 -4.02
C PRO A 9 -19.05 5.68 -2.74
N ARG A 10 -19.76 6.51 -1.97
CA ARG A 10 -19.33 6.82 -0.60
C ARG A 10 -19.34 5.54 0.23
N TRP A 11 -18.31 5.38 1.03
CA TRP A 11 -18.18 4.26 1.96
C TRP A 11 -18.27 4.80 3.38
N PRO A 12 -19.42 4.65 4.07
CA PRO A 12 -19.56 5.12 5.45
C PRO A 12 -18.67 4.30 6.39
N ALA A 13 -18.36 3.06 6.04
CA ALA A 13 -17.40 2.24 6.75
C ALA A 13 -16.85 1.12 5.87
N GLY A 14 -15.78 0.47 6.32
CA GLY A 14 -15.18 -0.68 5.63
C GLY A 14 -13.92 -1.18 6.30
N ARG A 15 -13.16 -2.01 5.59
CA ARG A 15 -11.90 -2.60 6.09
C ARG A 15 -10.70 -2.13 5.30
N ILE A 16 -9.62 -1.83 6.02
CA ILE A 16 -8.29 -1.61 5.46
C ILE A 16 -7.36 -2.70 5.99
N CYS A 17 -6.59 -3.32 5.11
CA CYS A 17 -5.44 -4.14 5.47
C CYS A 17 -4.19 -3.39 5.01
N LEU A 18 -3.44 -2.87 5.96
CA LEU A 18 -2.16 -2.22 5.71
C LEU A 18 -1.09 -3.30 5.57
N VAL A 19 -0.26 -3.17 4.54
CA VAL A 19 0.76 -4.14 4.16
C VAL A 19 2.08 -3.42 3.90
N ASP A 20 3.17 -3.97 4.44
CA ASP A 20 4.54 -3.63 4.07
C ASP A 20 5.33 -4.93 3.84
N ILE A 21 6.17 -4.93 2.80
CA ILE A 21 7.09 -6.03 2.49
C ILE A 21 8.49 -5.43 2.46
N THR A 22 9.36 -5.93 3.32
CA THR A 22 10.72 -5.42 3.48
C THR A 22 11.72 -6.57 3.42
N PRO A 23 12.79 -6.47 2.62
CA PRO A 23 13.86 -7.46 2.57
C PRO A 23 14.62 -7.48 3.91
N THR A 24 15.12 -8.65 4.31
CA THR A 24 15.88 -8.77 5.57
C THR A 24 17.29 -8.19 5.48
N ALA A 25 17.79 -7.98 4.27
CA ALA A 25 19.07 -7.34 3.97
C ALA A 25 18.86 -6.24 2.94
N TRP A 26 19.64 -5.16 3.03
CA TRP A 26 19.57 -4.01 2.11
C TRP A 26 20.41 -4.28 0.85
N GLU A 27 19.95 -5.27 0.08
CA GLU A 27 20.59 -5.73 -1.16
C GLU A 27 19.58 -5.71 -2.31
N VAL A 28 20.08 -5.74 -3.55
CA VAL A 28 19.22 -5.87 -4.72
C VAL A 28 18.41 -7.16 -4.59
N PRO A 29 17.06 -7.12 -4.63
CA PRO A 29 16.27 -8.32 -4.41
C PRO A 29 16.50 -9.39 -5.50
N TYR A 30 16.58 -10.66 -5.09
CA TYR A 30 16.85 -11.81 -5.94
C TYR A 30 15.98 -13.02 -5.55
N HIS A 31 15.91 -14.04 -6.41
CA HIS A 31 15.18 -15.28 -6.10
C HIS A 31 15.74 -15.97 -4.85
N GLY A 32 14.87 -16.28 -3.88
CA GLY A 32 15.24 -16.87 -2.59
C GLY A 32 15.65 -15.85 -1.53
N ALA A 33 15.73 -14.55 -1.87
CA ALA A 33 16.01 -13.51 -0.90
C ALA A 33 14.94 -13.49 0.20
N SER A 34 15.38 -13.38 1.44
CA SER A 34 14.48 -13.37 2.60
C SER A 34 13.77 -12.03 2.72
N ILE A 35 12.47 -12.10 2.97
CA ILE A 35 11.60 -10.94 3.16
C ILE A 35 10.79 -11.10 4.44
N THR A 36 10.44 -9.97 5.04
CA THR A 36 9.43 -9.88 6.08
C THR A 36 8.21 -9.20 5.50
N LEU A 37 7.07 -9.89 5.58
CA LEU A 37 5.76 -9.32 5.35
C LEU A 37 5.20 -8.88 6.70
N CYS A 38 4.92 -7.59 6.88
CA CYS A 38 4.14 -7.09 8.00
C CYS A 38 2.76 -6.65 7.52
N CYS A 39 1.72 -7.01 8.27
CA CYS A 39 0.36 -6.57 8.00
C CYS A 39 -0.44 -6.31 9.27
N ARG A 40 -1.46 -5.46 9.14
CA ARG A 40 -2.43 -5.17 10.19
C ARG A 40 -3.76 -4.78 9.59
N GLU A 41 -4.83 -5.17 10.27
CA GLU A 41 -6.19 -4.93 9.81
C GLU A 41 -6.89 -3.92 10.69
N GLY A 42 -7.63 -3.02 10.05
CA GLY A 42 -8.45 -2.04 10.72
C GLY A 42 -9.83 -1.90 10.07
N PHE A 43 -10.75 -1.35 10.85
CA PHE A 43 -12.06 -0.88 10.44
C PHE A 43 -12.11 0.64 10.39
N PHE A 44 -12.42 1.21 9.22
CA PHE A 44 -12.59 2.65 9.08
C PHE A 44 -14.06 3.00 9.13
N GLU A 45 -14.36 4.14 9.71
CA GLU A 45 -15.68 4.74 9.71
C GLU A 45 -15.54 6.23 9.35
N ASP A 46 -16.43 6.69 8.48
CA ASP A 46 -16.42 8.06 7.97
C ASP A 46 -16.58 9.05 9.11
N GLY A 47 -15.61 9.95 9.26
CA GLY A 47 -15.54 10.92 10.36
C GLY A 47 -15.09 10.38 11.73
N ALA A 48 -14.87 9.07 11.90
CA ALA A 48 -14.52 8.45 13.18
C ALA A 48 -13.11 7.82 13.24
N GLY A 49 -12.28 8.03 12.22
CA GLY A 49 -10.90 7.56 12.19
C GLY A 49 -10.76 6.05 12.00
N MET A 50 -9.56 5.53 12.23
CA MET A 50 -9.19 4.13 12.03
C MET A 50 -9.23 3.36 13.36
N THR A 51 -9.94 2.24 13.43
CA THR A 51 -9.89 1.30 14.57
C THR A 51 -9.16 0.03 14.18
N TRP A 52 -8.02 -0.25 14.83
CA TRP A 52 -7.26 -1.47 14.58
C TRP A 52 -7.91 -2.70 15.22
N LEU A 53 -8.07 -3.77 14.43
CA LEU A 53 -8.72 -5.02 14.83
C LEU A 53 -7.74 -6.10 15.29
N THR A 54 -6.49 -5.98 14.85
CA THR A 54 -5.43 -6.96 15.13
C THR A 54 -4.17 -6.26 15.60
N GLU A 55 -3.30 -7.01 16.27
CA GLU A 55 -1.90 -6.64 16.41
C GLU A 55 -1.18 -6.68 15.05
N VAL A 56 -0.03 -6.01 14.97
CA VAL A 56 0.86 -6.11 13.80
C VAL A 56 1.37 -7.54 13.69
N THR A 57 1.12 -8.18 12.55
CA THR A 57 1.60 -9.52 12.26
C THR A 57 2.78 -9.43 11.32
N CYS A 58 3.94 -9.95 11.71
CA CYS A 58 5.10 -10.04 10.82
C CYS A 58 5.46 -11.50 10.55
N ARG A 59 5.62 -11.86 9.28
CA ARG A 59 5.89 -13.22 8.81
C ARG A 59 7.10 -13.23 7.90
N LEU A 60 8.02 -14.15 8.15
CA LEU A 60 9.16 -14.41 7.28
C LEU A 60 8.73 -15.24 6.08
N GLY A 61 9.31 -14.94 4.93
CA GLY A 61 9.26 -15.78 3.75
C GLY A 61 10.36 -15.37 2.78
N GLN A 62 10.16 -15.71 1.52
CA GLN A 62 11.16 -15.53 0.48
C GLN A 62 10.51 -15.00 -0.79
N LEU A 63 11.35 -14.36 -1.62
CA LEU A 63 11.01 -14.07 -3.00
C LEU A 63 11.11 -15.35 -3.83
N GLU A 64 10.10 -15.61 -4.64
CA GLU A 64 10.04 -16.69 -5.60
C GLU A 64 10.07 -16.09 -7.02
N GLU A 65 10.50 -16.89 -7.99
CA GLU A 65 10.42 -16.48 -9.40
C GLU A 65 9.15 -17.05 -10.01
N SER A 66 8.39 -16.18 -10.69
CA SER A 66 7.15 -16.50 -11.37
C SER A 66 7.12 -15.82 -12.73
N LEU A 67 6.10 -16.10 -13.54
CA LEU A 67 5.90 -15.42 -14.83
C LEU A 67 4.81 -14.37 -14.69
N ASP A 68 5.06 -13.17 -15.21
CA ASP A 68 4.04 -12.11 -15.31
C ASP A 68 3.00 -12.43 -16.41
N GLU A 69 2.04 -11.53 -16.59
CA GLU A 69 0.98 -11.66 -17.61
C GLU A 69 1.52 -11.73 -19.05
N ASN A 70 2.77 -11.31 -19.27
CA ASN A 70 3.47 -11.34 -20.56
C ASN A 70 4.45 -12.54 -20.67
N GLY A 71 4.44 -13.46 -19.71
CA GLY A 71 5.34 -14.60 -19.68
C GLY A 71 6.80 -14.25 -19.34
N ARG A 72 7.06 -13.08 -18.75
CA ARG A 72 8.41 -12.65 -18.34
C ARG A 72 8.69 -13.02 -16.89
N PRO A 73 9.93 -13.42 -16.55
CA PRO A 73 10.32 -13.65 -15.16
C PRO A 73 10.07 -12.41 -14.29
N HIS A 74 9.39 -12.61 -13.16
CA HIS A 74 9.13 -11.60 -12.15
C HIS A 74 9.22 -12.22 -10.76
N LEU A 75 9.74 -11.44 -9.81
CA LEU A 75 9.84 -11.85 -8.41
C LEU A 75 8.51 -11.63 -7.70
N THR A 76 7.99 -12.67 -7.05
CA THR A 76 6.78 -12.62 -6.23
C THR A 76 7.08 -13.13 -4.82
N ILE A 77 6.16 -12.91 -3.88
CA ILE A 77 6.24 -13.55 -2.56
C ILE A 77 5.73 -14.99 -2.65
N SER A 78 6.20 -15.84 -1.74
CA SER A 78 5.69 -17.21 -1.65
C SER A 78 4.17 -17.28 -1.47
N ASP A 79 3.60 -18.31 -2.08
CA ASP A 79 2.16 -18.62 -2.07
C ASP A 79 1.57 -18.62 -0.65
N ARG A 80 2.36 -19.07 0.33
CA ARG A 80 1.99 -19.08 1.76
C ARG A 80 1.82 -17.67 2.32
N LEU A 81 2.72 -16.74 1.98
CA LEU A 81 2.61 -15.34 2.41
C LEU A 81 1.43 -14.66 1.73
N PHE A 82 1.26 -14.86 0.42
CA PHE A 82 0.11 -14.34 -0.32
C PHE A 82 -1.23 -14.78 0.29
N ARG A 83 -1.42 -16.09 0.51
CA ARG A 83 -2.64 -16.63 1.13
C ARG A 83 -2.89 -16.10 2.54
N SER A 84 -1.84 -15.72 3.26
CA SER A 84 -1.99 -15.11 4.59
C SER A 84 -2.51 -13.68 4.56
N LEU A 85 -2.33 -12.97 3.44
CA LEU A 85 -2.86 -11.63 3.21
C LEU A 85 -4.25 -11.65 2.58
N MET A 86 -4.53 -12.68 1.76
CA MET A 86 -5.73 -12.68 0.96
C MET A 86 -6.99 -12.77 1.83
N PRO A 87 -7.85 -11.76 1.78
CA PRO A 87 -9.00 -11.65 2.64
C PRO A 87 -10.18 -12.47 2.08
N VAL A 88 -10.24 -13.75 2.42
CA VAL A 88 -11.39 -14.60 2.07
C VAL A 88 -12.57 -14.25 2.98
N GLY A 89 -13.74 -13.95 2.38
CA GLY A 89 -15.01 -13.82 3.10
C GLY A 89 -15.20 -12.53 3.91
N ARG A 90 -14.51 -11.43 3.56
CA ARG A 90 -14.62 -10.16 4.31
C ARG A 90 -15.73 -9.24 3.81
N PRO A 91 -16.35 -8.44 4.71
CA PRO A 91 -17.31 -7.43 4.30
C PRO A 91 -16.64 -6.37 3.42
N MET A 92 -17.36 -5.91 2.40
CA MET A 92 -16.94 -4.89 1.46
C MET A 92 -17.39 -3.50 1.95
N PRO A 93 -16.65 -2.42 1.65
CA PRO A 93 -15.42 -2.39 0.86
C PRO A 93 -14.21 -2.86 1.66
N LEU A 94 -13.27 -3.42 0.92
CA LEU A 94 -12.01 -3.92 1.43
C LEU A 94 -10.88 -3.28 0.63
N VAL A 95 -9.95 -2.65 1.35
CA VAL A 95 -8.86 -1.89 0.78
C VAL A 95 -7.53 -2.49 1.24
N LEU A 96 -6.63 -2.77 0.30
CA LEU A 96 -5.22 -3.00 0.61
C LEU A 96 -4.50 -1.66 0.55
N ALA A 97 -3.84 -1.31 1.64
CA ALA A 97 -3.03 -0.10 1.74
C ALA A 97 -1.56 -0.47 1.85
N GLY A 98 -0.69 0.34 1.25
CA GLY A 98 0.75 0.20 1.37
C GLY A 98 1.45 1.38 0.74
N TYR A 99 2.71 1.62 1.11
CA TYR A 99 3.44 2.81 0.64
C TYR A 99 3.48 2.86 -0.90
N HIS A 100 3.93 1.79 -1.54
CA HIS A 100 3.89 1.61 -2.99
C HIS A 100 2.93 0.48 -3.40
N MET A 101 1.64 0.61 -3.07
CA MET A 101 0.68 -0.50 -3.21
C MET A 101 0.56 -1.09 -4.62
N SER A 102 0.61 -0.31 -5.70
CA SER A 102 0.59 -0.88 -7.07
C SER A 102 1.80 -1.75 -7.39
N PHE A 103 2.95 -1.51 -6.77
CA PHE A 103 4.11 -2.40 -6.85
C PHE A 103 3.93 -3.64 -5.96
N LEU A 104 3.56 -3.43 -4.68
CA LEU A 104 3.32 -4.54 -3.75
C LEU A 104 2.24 -5.51 -4.24
N ARG A 105 1.24 -5.00 -4.98
CA ARG A 105 0.20 -5.82 -5.62
C ARG A 105 0.77 -6.80 -6.65
N ARG A 106 1.72 -6.35 -7.48
CA ARG A 106 2.43 -7.21 -8.44
C ARG A 106 3.33 -8.22 -7.73
N LEU A 107 4.05 -7.76 -6.71
CA LEU A 107 4.90 -8.60 -5.85
C LEU A 107 4.09 -9.71 -5.15
N MET A 108 2.82 -9.50 -4.86
CA MET A 108 1.95 -10.52 -4.28
C MET A 108 1.50 -11.61 -5.27
N GLY A 109 1.67 -11.44 -6.58
CA GLY A 109 1.40 -12.48 -7.59
C GLY A 109 -0.06 -12.94 -7.74
N GLY A 110 -1.02 -12.23 -7.13
CA GLY A 110 -2.43 -12.62 -7.11
C GLY A 110 -3.25 -12.11 -8.30
N PRO A 111 -4.34 -12.80 -8.70
CA PRO A 111 -5.20 -12.37 -9.79
C PRO A 111 -5.79 -10.96 -9.56
N HIS A 112 -5.92 -10.20 -10.64
CA HIS A 112 -6.36 -8.80 -10.66
C HIS A 112 -7.89 -8.61 -10.65
N ASP A 113 -8.66 -9.71 -10.66
CA ASP A 113 -10.03 -9.65 -11.17
C ASP A 113 -11.11 -9.17 -10.18
N ARG A 114 -10.83 -9.01 -8.88
CA ARG A 114 -11.84 -8.65 -7.86
C ARG A 114 -11.23 -7.80 -6.74
N PRO A 115 -12.07 -7.08 -5.94
CA PRO A 115 -11.59 -6.42 -4.72
C PRO A 115 -10.71 -7.39 -3.92
N PRO A 116 -9.63 -6.86 -3.34
CA PRO A 116 -9.54 -5.54 -2.72
C PRO A 116 -9.22 -4.34 -3.65
N PHE A 117 -9.66 -3.14 -3.24
CA PHE A 117 -9.21 -1.88 -3.82
C PHE A 117 -7.79 -1.54 -3.34
N ASN A 118 -6.98 -0.86 -4.16
CA ASN A 118 -5.63 -0.45 -3.79
C ASN A 118 -5.61 1.00 -3.29
N LEU A 119 -5.02 1.22 -2.11
CA LEU A 119 -4.67 2.53 -1.58
C LEU A 119 -3.14 2.66 -1.56
N CYS A 120 -2.61 3.50 -2.45
CA CYS A 120 -1.18 3.77 -2.57
C CYS A 120 -0.84 5.03 -1.77
N LEU A 121 -0.25 4.87 -0.58
CA LEU A 121 0.02 5.99 0.33
C LEU A 121 0.94 7.02 -0.34
N TYR A 122 1.96 6.57 -1.07
CA TYR A 122 2.88 7.44 -1.79
C TYR A 122 2.16 8.38 -2.78
N ARG A 123 1.21 7.85 -3.56
CA ARG A 123 0.42 8.66 -4.51
C ARG A 123 -0.47 9.66 -3.77
N GLY A 124 -1.12 9.23 -2.69
CA GLY A 124 -1.93 10.13 -1.85
C GLY A 124 -1.11 11.28 -1.27
N LEU A 125 0.08 10.97 -0.72
CA LEU A 125 0.99 11.96 -0.15
C LEU A 125 1.50 12.94 -1.19
N ARG A 126 1.86 12.47 -2.40
CA ARG A 126 2.34 13.36 -3.46
C ARG A 126 1.28 14.38 -3.90
N GLN A 127 0.00 14.03 -3.82
CA GLN A 127 -1.11 14.92 -4.17
C GLN A 127 -1.46 15.88 -3.02
N LEU A 128 -1.44 15.41 -1.77
CA LEU A 128 -1.92 16.17 -0.61
C LEU A 128 -0.81 16.88 0.16
N CYS A 129 0.41 16.38 0.09
CA CYS A 129 1.60 16.85 0.80
C CYS A 129 2.80 16.95 -0.16
N PRO A 130 2.75 17.80 -1.21
CA PRO A 130 3.76 17.81 -2.27
C PRO A 130 5.19 18.13 -1.79
N TRP A 131 5.36 18.74 -0.61
CA TRP A 131 6.68 19.06 -0.05
C TRP A 131 7.45 17.83 0.46
N VAL A 132 6.78 16.68 0.70
CA VAL A 132 7.46 15.42 1.09
C VAL A 132 7.68 14.49 -0.10
N ALA A 133 7.48 14.98 -1.33
CA ALA A 133 7.45 14.15 -2.53
C ALA A 133 8.77 13.43 -2.84
N ASP A 134 9.89 13.96 -2.36
CA ASP A 134 11.23 13.42 -2.56
C ASP A 134 11.70 12.54 -1.40
N PHE A 135 10.84 12.28 -0.41
CA PHE A 135 11.17 11.50 0.77
C PHE A 135 10.64 10.06 0.67
N GLY A 136 11.46 9.09 1.07
CA GLY A 136 11.01 7.72 1.30
C GLY A 136 9.93 7.62 2.40
N LEU A 137 9.41 6.42 2.63
CA LEU A 137 8.34 6.13 3.58
C LEU A 137 8.66 6.68 4.98
N GLN A 138 9.82 6.33 5.51
CA GLN A 138 10.18 6.67 6.89
C GLN A 138 10.41 8.18 7.04
N LEU A 139 11.10 8.81 6.10
CA LEU A 139 11.37 10.24 6.14
C LEU A 139 10.10 11.07 5.95
N SER A 140 9.20 10.65 5.05
CA SER A 140 7.87 11.26 4.90
C SER A 140 7.08 11.21 6.22
N ALA A 141 7.12 10.08 6.93
CA ALA A 141 6.40 9.91 8.18
C ALA A 141 6.97 10.78 9.30
N ILE A 142 8.30 10.86 9.41
CA ILE A 142 9.01 11.71 10.37
C ILE A 142 8.71 13.19 10.11
N GLU A 143 8.71 13.63 8.85
CA GLU A 143 8.43 15.01 8.48
C GLU A 143 6.99 15.42 8.82
N LEU A 144 6.03 14.52 8.59
CA LEU A 144 4.61 14.84 8.77
C LEU A 144 4.12 14.67 10.22
N VAL A 145 4.73 13.77 10.98
CA VAL A 145 4.32 13.43 12.37
C VAL A 145 5.57 13.19 13.24
N PRO A 146 6.35 14.25 13.53
CA PRO A 146 7.62 14.15 14.24
C PRO A 146 7.49 13.62 15.67
N GLU A 147 6.34 13.74 16.31
CA GLU A 147 6.08 13.19 17.64
C GLU A 147 6.22 11.66 17.70
N ASN A 148 6.10 10.97 16.55
CA ASN A 148 6.21 9.51 16.44
C ASN A 148 7.63 9.03 16.08
N ILE A 149 8.64 9.92 16.01
CA ILE A 149 10.05 9.56 15.71
C ILE A 149 10.55 8.35 16.54
N PRO A 150 10.33 8.26 17.87
CA PRO A 150 10.83 7.12 18.65
C PRO A 150 10.23 5.76 18.25
N LEU A 151 9.07 5.75 17.61
CA LEU A 151 8.42 4.55 17.09
C LEU A 151 9.00 4.19 15.71
N MET A 152 9.17 5.19 14.84
CA MET A 152 9.62 5.03 13.45
C MET A 152 11.12 4.78 13.30
N THR A 153 11.92 5.08 14.33
CA THR A 153 13.39 4.91 14.32
C THR A 153 13.87 3.66 15.04
N ARG A 154 12.95 2.79 15.49
CA ARG A 154 13.31 1.48 16.06
C ARG A 154 13.97 0.59 15.01
N SER A 155 14.69 -0.43 15.46
CA SER A 155 15.25 -1.42 14.57
C SER A 155 14.17 -2.37 14.05
N GLY A 156 14.31 -2.78 12.79
CA GLY A 156 13.52 -3.86 12.19
C GLY A 156 12.25 -3.40 11.46
N PRO A 157 11.49 -4.37 10.90
CA PRO A 157 10.40 -4.12 9.97
C PRO A 157 9.18 -3.44 10.62
N GLN A 158 9.02 -3.55 11.94
CA GLN A 158 7.95 -2.89 12.67
C GLN A 158 8.06 -1.36 12.66
N ALA A 159 9.27 -0.81 12.64
CA ALA A 159 9.47 0.63 12.59
C ALA A 159 8.99 1.22 11.26
N ARG A 160 9.31 0.53 10.16
CA ARG A 160 8.82 0.87 8.83
C ARG A 160 7.31 0.69 8.71
N PHE A 161 6.76 -0.37 9.29
CA PHE A 161 5.31 -0.56 9.34
C PHE A 161 4.60 0.57 10.09
N ALA A 162 5.14 1.01 11.23
CA ALA A 162 4.61 2.15 11.97
C ALA A 162 4.66 3.47 11.18
N SER A 163 5.67 3.67 10.34
CA SER A 163 5.70 4.79 9.39
C SER A 163 4.54 4.71 8.39
N ALA A 164 4.24 3.53 7.86
CA ALA A 164 3.11 3.33 6.97
C ALA A 164 1.75 3.54 7.66
N GLU A 165 1.60 3.06 8.90
CA GLU A 165 0.41 3.32 9.73
C GLU A 165 0.20 4.82 9.93
N THR A 166 1.26 5.53 10.31
CA THR A 166 1.19 6.97 10.55
C THR A 166 0.80 7.74 9.30
N LEU A 167 1.37 7.40 8.15
CA LEU A 167 1.02 8.05 6.89
C LEU A 167 -0.42 7.73 6.45
N LEU A 168 -0.90 6.52 6.72
CA LEU A 168 -2.30 6.17 6.49
C LEU A 168 -3.21 7.07 7.34
N ASP A 169 -2.93 7.22 8.63
CA ASP A 169 -3.72 8.08 9.52
C ASP A 169 -3.75 9.54 9.05
N VAL A 170 -2.61 10.08 8.61
CA VAL A 170 -2.52 11.43 8.01
C VAL A 170 -3.42 11.56 6.78
N LEU A 171 -3.45 10.56 5.90
CA LEU A 171 -4.29 10.59 4.70
C LEU A 171 -5.78 10.47 5.05
N LEU A 172 -6.13 9.58 5.97
CA LEU A 172 -7.51 9.37 6.44
C LEU A 172 -8.08 10.61 7.15
N ALA A 173 -7.24 11.38 7.84
CA ALA A 173 -7.65 12.65 8.44
C ALA A 173 -7.96 13.75 7.40
N ARG A 174 -7.51 13.60 6.15
CA ARG A 174 -7.68 14.60 5.09
C ARG A 174 -8.82 14.30 4.13
N LEU A 175 -9.02 13.04 3.78
CA LEU A 175 -10.01 12.63 2.78
C LEU A 175 -10.66 11.29 3.12
N PRO A 176 -11.92 11.08 2.73
CA PRO A 176 -12.57 9.79 2.85
C PRO A 176 -11.89 8.73 1.96
N VAL A 177 -11.99 7.47 2.38
CA VAL A 177 -11.25 6.33 1.80
C VAL A 177 -11.52 6.16 0.30
N ASN A 178 -12.75 6.33 -0.16
CA ASN A 178 -13.09 6.20 -1.58
C ASN A 178 -12.35 7.25 -2.45
N ARG A 179 -12.19 8.49 -1.95
CA ARG A 179 -11.40 9.53 -2.63
C ARG A 179 -9.91 9.20 -2.61
N LEU A 180 -9.40 8.68 -1.50
CA LEU A 180 -8.00 8.23 -1.42
C LEU A 180 -7.70 7.07 -2.38
N VAL A 181 -8.63 6.12 -2.53
CA VAL A 181 -8.53 5.04 -3.53
C VAL A 181 -8.56 5.62 -4.95
N ALA A 182 -9.42 6.59 -5.25
CA ALA A 182 -9.40 7.27 -6.55
C ALA A 182 -8.08 8.03 -6.81
N LEU A 183 -7.55 8.74 -5.82
CA LEU A 183 -6.23 9.40 -5.92
C LEU A 183 -5.09 8.41 -6.11
N SER A 184 -5.24 7.17 -5.65
CA SER A 184 -4.25 6.12 -5.84
C SER A 184 -4.10 5.68 -7.30
N THR A 185 -4.96 6.15 -8.20
CA THR A 185 -4.87 5.90 -9.65
C THR A 185 -4.16 7.04 -10.39
N ALA A 186 -3.71 8.08 -9.70
CA ALA A 186 -3.00 9.19 -10.32
C ALA A 186 -1.61 8.75 -10.80
N ALA A 187 -1.22 9.21 -11.98
CA ALA A 187 0.18 9.14 -12.42
C ALA A 187 1.00 10.18 -11.64
N VAL A 188 2.07 9.73 -10.98
CA VAL A 188 3.03 10.60 -10.27
C VAL A 188 4.46 10.20 -10.66
N PRO A 189 5.51 10.96 -10.31
CA PRO A 189 6.91 10.53 -10.43
C PRO A 189 7.26 9.43 -9.41
N PRO A 190 8.15 8.47 -9.73
CA PRO A 190 8.43 7.31 -8.88
C PRO A 190 8.97 7.69 -7.49
N PRO A 191 8.80 6.84 -6.46
CA PRO A 191 9.37 7.06 -5.15
C PRO A 191 10.91 7.08 -5.18
N PRO A 192 11.55 7.65 -4.15
CA PRO A 192 13.00 7.67 -4.03
C PRO A 192 13.66 6.29 -4.08
N GLU A 193 14.92 6.26 -4.53
CA GLU A 193 15.71 5.03 -4.68
C GLU A 193 16.22 4.45 -3.36
N GLU A 194 16.12 5.20 -2.26
CA GLU A 194 16.48 4.75 -0.91
C GLU A 194 15.54 3.68 -0.33
N GLU A 195 14.42 3.43 -1.00
CA GLU A 195 13.42 2.45 -0.59
C GLU A 195 13.91 0.99 -0.78
N PRO A 196 13.58 0.05 0.13
CA PRO A 196 14.19 -1.29 0.17
C PRO A 196 14.04 -2.13 -1.10
N LEU A 197 12.98 -1.90 -1.87
CA LEU A 197 12.66 -2.67 -3.09
C LEU A 197 12.89 -1.83 -4.36
N SER A 198 13.59 -0.70 -4.25
CA SER A 198 13.83 0.23 -5.36
C SER A 198 14.59 -0.41 -6.53
N GLY A 199 15.46 -1.38 -6.23
CA GLY A 199 16.21 -2.13 -7.23
C GLY A 199 15.37 -3.16 -8.02
N MET A 200 14.10 -3.38 -7.67
CA MET A 200 13.25 -4.35 -8.37
C MET A 200 12.69 -3.80 -9.68
N SER A 201 12.60 -4.67 -10.68
CA SER A 201 11.90 -4.34 -11.92
C SER A 201 10.45 -3.96 -11.62
N GLY A 202 10.00 -2.85 -12.21
CA GLY A 202 8.65 -2.34 -12.01
C GLY A 202 8.48 -1.36 -10.84
N TRP A 203 9.47 -1.19 -9.95
CA TRP A 203 9.42 -0.16 -8.90
C TRP A 203 9.24 1.23 -9.51
N CYS A 204 10.10 1.60 -10.46
CA CYS A 204 10.00 2.90 -11.14
C CYS A 204 8.80 2.99 -12.11
N ASN A 205 8.18 1.86 -12.47
CA ASN A 205 7.08 1.81 -13.42
C ASN A 205 5.75 1.95 -12.68
N MET A 206 5.39 3.20 -12.40
CA MET A 206 4.13 3.55 -11.77
C MET A 206 2.99 3.66 -12.78
N THR A 207 2.66 2.56 -13.45
CA THR A 207 1.41 2.51 -14.20
C THR A 207 0.23 2.58 -13.23
N PRO A 208 -0.78 3.42 -13.50
CA PRO A 208 -2.02 3.34 -12.75
C PRO A 208 -2.65 1.97 -12.99
N ASP A 209 -3.33 1.44 -11.97
CA ASP A 209 -4.06 0.18 -12.08
C ASP A 209 -5.34 0.44 -12.92
N ARG A 210 -6.52 0.42 -12.27
CA ARG A 210 -7.78 0.89 -12.85
C ARG A 210 -8.00 2.35 -12.54
N VAL A 211 -8.69 3.07 -13.42
CA VAL A 211 -9.09 4.47 -13.18
C VAL A 211 -10.41 4.50 -12.43
N PHE A 212 -10.41 5.11 -11.25
CA PHE A 212 -11.58 5.28 -10.40
C PHE A 212 -11.95 6.76 -10.29
N VAL A 213 -13.24 7.06 -10.18
CA VAL A 213 -13.76 8.38 -9.83
C VAL A 213 -14.61 8.24 -8.59
N ALA A 214 -14.33 9.01 -7.54
CA ALA A 214 -15.17 9.04 -6.36
C ALA A 214 -16.40 9.92 -6.60
N ASP A 215 -17.59 9.43 -6.25
CA ASP A 215 -18.81 10.24 -6.32
C ASP A 215 -18.68 11.47 -5.41
N GLN A 216 -19.03 12.65 -5.95
CA GLN A 216 -19.04 13.90 -5.18
C GLN A 216 -20.34 14.05 -4.39
N GLU A 217 -20.29 14.83 -3.31
CA GLU A 217 -21.52 15.28 -2.65
C GLU A 217 -22.30 16.14 -3.64
N LYS A 218 -23.58 15.84 -3.85
CA LYS A 218 -24.50 16.89 -4.23
C LYS A 218 -24.61 17.78 -3.00
N GLU A 219 -23.99 18.96 -3.04
CA GLU A 219 -24.36 20.03 -2.12
C GLU A 219 -25.87 20.24 -2.27
N THR A 220 -26.63 19.89 -1.23
CA THR A 220 -28.05 20.20 -1.07
C THR A 220 -28.21 21.18 0.06
#